data_AF-A0A2G8KHA8-F1
#
_entry.id   AF-A0A2G8KHA8-F1
#
_cell.length_a   1.000
_cell.length_b   1.000
_cell.length_c   1.000
_cell.angle_alpha   90.00
_cell.angle_beta   90.00
_cell.angle_gamma   90.00
#
_symmetry.space_group_name_H-M   'P 1'
#
loop_
_entity.id
_entity.type
_entity.pdbx_description
1 polymer ?
#
loop_
_entity_poly.entity_id
_entity_poly.type
_entity_poly.pdbx_seq_one_letter_code
_entity_poly.pdbx_strand_id
1 'polypeptide(L)'
;MYAIGFQELDLSPGAFLFNTSDREKEWRIAVEHVLQNLGKYKLVEQVRLVGIMLLVYVTEDHKENVTENISETVATGIMGTMGNKGGVGVRLKFHKTTFCFINSHLAAHEDECDRRNQDYNDICNGIKFEMENGKAYPIRSHDVVIWMGDLNYRITQLNRETVFEKIKSRRYRSLLEYDQLLQQIQLGKVLKHYVEGGIDFKPTYKFDIGTDNYDTSPKQKIPSWCDRILYLGRNCKQLVYRSHGLITLSDHKPVSSLFEVQVKVVDEAKYRQVLEEETRNLDREVNESLPRLTISTNEE
;
A
#
# COMPACT_ATOMS: atom_id res chain seq x y z
N MET A 1 -1.80 -1.71 13.29
CA MET A 1 -1.52 -2.50 12.07
C MET A 1 -0.17 -2.05 11.52
N TYR A 2 0.64 -2.97 11.03
CA TYR A 2 1.86 -2.66 10.27
C TYR A 2 1.74 -3.21 8.86
N ALA A 3 2.08 -2.41 7.85
CA ALA A 3 2.25 -2.86 6.48
C ALA A 3 3.70 -2.55 6.08
N ILE A 4 4.49 -3.58 5.78
CA ILE A 4 5.92 -3.46 5.46
C ILE A 4 6.14 -3.93 4.03
N GLY A 5 6.56 -3.03 3.15
CA GLY A 5 6.92 -3.31 1.77
C GLY A 5 8.44 -3.40 1.59
N PHE A 6 8.91 -4.44 0.91
CA PHE A 6 10.29 -4.61 0.46
C PHE A 6 10.36 -4.64 -1.06
N GLN A 7 11.47 -4.19 -1.61
CA GLN A 7 11.83 -4.32 -3.02
C GLN A 7 13.27 -4.86 -3.10
N GLU A 8 13.61 -5.52 -4.20
CA GLU A 8 14.93 -6.17 -4.38
C GLU A 8 15.29 -7.17 -3.27
N LEU A 9 14.27 -7.81 -2.68
CA LEU A 9 14.44 -8.76 -1.56
C LEU A 9 15.41 -9.90 -1.88
N ASP A 10 15.31 -10.42 -3.10
CA ASP A 10 16.15 -11.50 -3.62
C ASP A 10 16.39 -11.27 -5.10
N LEU A 11 17.66 -11.06 -5.45
CA LEU A 11 18.11 -10.82 -6.82
C LEU A 11 18.70 -12.10 -7.47
N SER A 12 18.56 -13.26 -6.82
CA SER A 12 19.11 -14.52 -7.32
C SER A 12 18.31 -15.06 -8.52
N PRO A 13 18.96 -15.81 -9.44
CA PRO A 13 18.27 -16.45 -10.56
C PRO A 13 17.09 -17.33 -10.13
N GLY A 14 17.16 -17.95 -8.95
CA GLY A 14 16.08 -18.77 -8.38
C GLY A 14 14.81 -17.96 -8.11
N ALA A 15 14.94 -16.80 -7.48
CA ALA A 15 13.83 -15.89 -7.26
C ALA A 15 13.23 -15.37 -8.58
N PHE A 16 14.08 -15.08 -9.57
CA PHE A 16 13.65 -14.59 -10.88
C PHE A 16 12.94 -15.64 -11.73
N LEU A 17 13.43 -16.88 -11.76
CA LEU A 17 12.93 -17.93 -12.67
C LEU A 17 11.85 -18.82 -12.05
N PHE A 18 11.94 -19.06 -10.74
CA PHE A 18 11.11 -20.05 -10.06
C PHE A 18 10.28 -19.46 -8.90
N ASN A 19 10.39 -18.15 -8.65
CA ASN A 19 9.73 -17.46 -7.55
C ASN A 19 9.97 -18.12 -6.18
N THR A 20 11.14 -18.72 -5.96
CA THR A 20 11.57 -19.29 -4.68
C THR A 20 12.59 -18.36 -4.03
N SER A 21 12.51 -18.15 -2.72
CA SER A 21 13.46 -17.29 -2.01
C SER A 21 13.57 -17.65 -0.54
N ASP A 22 14.78 -18.00 -0.09
CA ASP A 22 15.07 -18.16 1.35
C ASP A 22 15.02 -16.79 2.07
N ARG A 23 15.31 -15.69 1.34
CA ARG A 23 15.28 -14.32 1.87
C ARG A 23 13.88 -13.89 2.32
N GLU A 24 12.84 -14.39 1.67
CA GLU A 24 11.45 -14.20 2.10
C GLU A 24 11.25 -14.58 3.57
N LYS A 25 11.72 -15.78 3.94
CA LYS A 25 11.57 -16.29 5.29
C LYS A 25 12.47 -15.54 6.28
N GLU A 26 13.70 -15.23 5.90
CA GLU A 26 14.66 -14.50 6.75
C GLU A 26 14.14 -13.11 7.13
N TRP A 27 13.66 -12.33 6.15
CA TRP A 27 13.14 -10.98 6.41
C TRP A 27 11.84 -10.99 7.21
N ARG A 28 10.96 -11.96 6.97
CA ARG A 28 9.77 -12.16 7.81
C ARG A 28 10.15 -12.43 9.26
N ILE A 29 11.09 -13.35 9.51
CA ILE A 29 11.56 -13.66 10.86
C ILE A 29 12.19 -12.43 11.52
N ALA A 30 13.00 -11.66 10.78
CA ALA A 30 13.60 -10.44 11.30
C ALA A 30 12.54 -9.40 11.72
N VAL A 31 11.51 -9.19 10.91
CA VAL A 31 10.38 -8.31 11.25
C VAL A 31 9.62 -8.82 12.47
N GLU A 32 9.28 -10.11 12.51
CA GLU A 32 8.55 -10.72 13.62
C GLU A 32 9.33 -10.62 14.94
N HIS A 33 10.65 -10.82 14.91
CA HIS A 33 11.50 -10.67 16.09
C HIS A 33 11.47 -9.24 16.66
N VAL A 34 11.49 -8.23 15.79
CA VAL A 34 11.37 -6.83 16.24
C VAL A 34 9.96 -6.54 16.77
N LEU A 35 8.91 -7.01 16.08
CA LEU A 35 7.53 -6.78 16.50
C LEU A 35 7.22 -7.42 17.86
N GLN A 36 7.80 -8.58 18.18
CA GLN A 36 7.65 -9.23 19.48
C GLN A 36 8.08 -8.33 20.65
N ASN A 37 9.06 -7.44 20.45
CA ASN A 37 9.50 -6.49 21.46
C ASN A 37 8.58 -5.27 21.61
N LEU A 38 7.72 -5.01 20.60
CA LEU A 38 6.78 -3.88 20.58
C LEU A 38 5.36 -4.29 21.03
N GLY A 39 5.04 -5.58 20.96
CA GLY A 39 3.75 -6.12 21.36
C GLY A 39 3.46 -7.46 20.70
N LYS A 40 2.27 -8.00 20.96
CA LYS A 40 1.83 -9.23 20.32
C LYS A 40 1.18 -8.92 18.98
N TYR A 41 1.90 -9.23 17.90
CA TYR A 41 1.42 -9.06 16.53
C TYR A 41 1.21 -10.42 15.85
N LYS A 42 0.23 -10.49 14.96
CA LYS A 42 -0.07 -11.63 14.09
C LYS A 42 0.03 -11.21 12.64
N LEU A 43 0.64 -12.06 11.82
CA LEU A 43 0.61 -11.92 10.37
C LEU A 43 -0.85 -12.05 9.91
N VAL A 44 -1.32 -11.09 9.13
CA VAL A 44 -2.61 -11.12 8.44
C VAL A 44 -2.44 -11.71 7.07
N GLU A 45 -1.49 -11.17 6.30
CA GLU A 45 -1.27 -11.57 4.92
C GLU A 45 0.18 -11.32 4.52
N GLN A 46 0.68 -12.16 3.62
CA GLN A 46 1.98 -12.03 2.99
C GLN A 46 1.87 -12.32 1.50
N VAL A 47 2.45 -11.44 0.69
CA VAL A 47 2.48 -11.61 -0.77
C VAL A 47 3.84 -11.23 -1.31
N ARG A 48 4.33 -11.99 -2.29
CA ARG A 48 5.61 -11.74 -2.97
C ARG A 48 5.51 -11.96 -4.48
N LEU A 49 6.15 -11.06 -5.22
CA LEU A 49 6.42 -11.15 -6.64
C LEU A 49 7.93 -10.95 -6.85
N VAL A 50 8.67 -12.05 -7.08
CA VAL A 50 10.14 -12.04 -7.20
C VAL A 50 10.77 -11.33 -5.98
N GLY A 51 11.30 -10.11 -6.14
CA GLY A 51 11.92 -9.32 -5.08
C GLY A 51 11.00 -8.29 -4.42
N ILE A 52 9.72 -8.20 -4.81
CA ILE A 52 8.74 -7.27 -4.25
C ILE A 52 7.89 -8.04 -3.24
N MET A 53 7.96 -7.68 -1.96
CA MET A 53 7.24 -8.39 -0.89
C MET A 53 6.44 -7.41 -0.04
N LEU A 54 5.25 -7.80 0.39
CA LEU A 54 4.42 -7.05 1.32
C LEU A 54 3.99 -7.95 2.47
N LEU A 55 4.24 -7.49 3.69
CA LEU A 55 3.80 -8.13 4.92
C LEU A 55 2.80 -7.22 5.63
N VAL A 56 1.65 -7.76 6.03
CA VAL A 56 0.65 -7.02 6.81
C VAL A 56 0.43 -7.71 8.16
N TYR A 57 0.63 -6.98 9.25
CA TYR A 57 0.45 -7.45 10.62
C TYR A 57 -0.61 -6.63 11.36
N VAL A 58 -1.30 -7.29 12.28
CA VAL A 58 -2.24 -6.68 13.22
C VAL A 58 -1.90 -7.09 14.65
N THR A 59 -2.28 -6.30 15.64
CA THR A 59 -2.16 -6.72 17.04
C THR A 59 -3.04 -7.93 17.31
N GLU A 60 -2.63 -8.81 18.22
CA GLU A 60 -3.32 -10.07 18.53
C GLU A 60 -4.81 -9.83 18.86
N ASP A 61 -5.10 -8.83 19.70
CA ASP A 61 -6.46 -8.46 20.13
C ASP A 61 -7.41 -8.06 18.99
N HIS A 62 -6.86 -7.72 17.82
CA HIS A 62 -7.62 -7.26 16.66
C HIS A 62 -7.66 -8.28 15.52
N LYS A 63 -7.01 -9.45 15.67
CA LYS A 63 -6.92 -10.43 14.59
C LYS A 63 -8.28 -10.97 14.15
N GLU A 64 -9.19 -11.19 15.10
CA GLU A 64 -10.54 -11.69 14.83
C GLU A 64 -11.42 -10.66 14.12
N ASN A 65 -11.08 -9.38 14.20
CA ASN A 65 -11.81 -8.31 13.51
C ASN A 65 -11.31 -8.08 12.07
N VAL A 66 -10.28 -8.81 11.63
CA VAL A 66 -9.78 -8.76 10.26
C VAL A 66 -10.39 -9.90 9.46
N THR A 67 -11.11 -9.54 8.40
CA THR A 67 -11.83 -10.47 7.50
C THR A 67 -11.54 -10.12 6.05
N GLU A 68 -11.90 -11.02 5.13
CA GLU A 68 -11.80 -10.80 3.68
C GLU A 68 -10.41 -10.32 3.22
N ASN A 69 -9.33 -10.87 3.81
CA ASN A 69 -7.98 -10.59 3.34
C ASN A 69 -7.68 -11.37 2.06
N ILE A 70 -7.23 -10.66 1.03
CA ILE A 70 -6.88 -11.21 -0.28
C ILE A 70 -5.64 -10.48 -0.77
N SER A 71 -4.72 -11.20 -1.39
CA SER A 71 -3.54 -10.63 -2.01
C SER A 71 -3.49 -10.86 -3.51
N GLU A 72 -2.91 -9.92 -4.24
CA GLU A 72 -2.76 -9.97 -5.71
C GLU A 72 -1.38 -9.47 -6.13
N THR A 73 -0.95 -9.86 -7.34
CA THR A 73 0.32 -9.42 -7.91
C THR A 73 0.17 -9.05 -9.39
N VAL A 74 0.94 -8.05 -9.83
CA VAL A 74 1.03 -7.66 -11.23
C VAL A 74 2.50 -7.44 -11.58
N ALA A 75 2.98 -8.15 -12.59
CA ALA A 75 4.32 -7.98 -13.14
C ALA A 75 4.31 -6.93 -14.26
N THR A 76 5.31 -6.04 -14.27
CA THR A 76 5.48 -4.98 -15.28
C THR A 76 6.91 -4.87 -15.78
N GLY A 77 7.77 -5.83 -15.44
CA GLY A 77 9.20 -5.80 -15.77
C GLY A 77 9.52 -6.08 -17.22
N ILE A 78 10.56 -6.89 -17.47
CA ILE A 78 11.00 -7.20 -18.84
C ILE A 78 9.81 -7.69 -19.69
N MET A 79 9.64 -7.09 -20.88
CA MET A 79 8.52 -7.31 -21.80
C MET A 79 7.12 -7.03 -21.22
N GLY A 80 7.03 -6.29 -20.11
CA GLY A 80 5.78 -6.01 -19.41
C GLY A 80 5.20 -7.21 -18.66
N THR A 81 5.94 -8.32 -18.52
CA THR A 81 5.42 -9.58 -17.96
C THR A 81 6.32 -10.22 -16.91
N MET A 82 7.61 -9.85 -16.83
CA MET A 82 8.50 -10.37 -15.79
C MET A 82 8.30 -9.66 -14.44
N GLY A 83 8.35 -10.43 -13.35
CA GLY A 83 8.06 -9.95 -11.99
C GLY A 83 9.15 -9.10 -11.33
N ASN A 84 10.23 -8.74 -12.04
CA ASN A 84 11.32 -7.94 -11.50
C ASN A 84 10.98 -6.45 -11.28
N LYS A 85 9.85 -6.02 -11.84
CA LYS A 85 9.14 -4.77 -11.58
C LYS A 85 7.65 -5.07 -11.55
N GLY A 86 6.88 -4.20 -10.92
CA GLY A 86 5.43 -4.35 -10.81
C GLY A 86 4.93 -3.98 -9.43
N GLY A 87 3.86 -4.64 -9.00
CA GLY A 87 3.21 -4.37 -7.72
C GLY A 87 2.63 -5.62 -7.09
N VAL A 88 2.64 -5.64 -5.76
CA VAL A 88 1.89 -6.58 -4.94
C VAL A 88 0.88 -5.81 -4.11
N GLY A 89 -0.30 -6.37 -3.92
CA GLY A 89 -1.38 -5.77 -3.18
C GLY A 89 -1.92 -6.70 -2.12
N VAL A 90 -2.30 -6.15 -0.98
CA VAL A 90 -3.11 -6.82 0.04
C VAL A 90 -4.32 -5.96 0.31
N ARG A 91 -5.51 -6.52 0.18
CA ARG A 91 -6.72 -5.93 0.72
C ARG A 91 -7.17 -6.69 1.95
N LEU A 92 -7.88 -6.01 2.85
CA LEU A 92 -8.56 -6.61 3.98
C LEU A 92 -9.72 -5.74 4.44
N LYS A 93 -10.63 -6.31 5.21
CA LYS A 93 -11.66 -5.58 5.96
C LYS A 93 -11.32 -5.65 7.44
N PHE A 94 -11.12 -4.51 8.07
CA PHE A 94 -10.93 -4.38 9.52
C PHE A 94 -12.18 -3.74 10.13
N HIS A 95 -12.90 -4.52 10.94
CA HIS A 95 -14.29 -4.23 11.32
C HIS A 95 -15.18 -3.96 10.08
N LYS A 96 -15.70 -2.75 9.89
CA LYS A 96 -16.49 -2.35 8.72
C LYS A 96 -15.76 -1.36 7.81
N THR A 97 -14.45 -1.19 7.98
CA THR A 97 -13.60 -0.37 7.11
C THR A 97 -12.70 -1.25 6.26
N THR A 98 -12.67 -0.97 4.97
CA THR A 98 -11.85 -1.70 4.00
C THR A 98 -10.51 -0.99 3.77
N PHE A 99 -9.43 -1.76 3.81
CA PHE A 99 -8.05 -1.30 3.58
C PHE A 99 -7.48 -1.98 2.34
N CYS A 100 -6.66 -1.25 1.59
CA CYS A 100 -5.84 -1.78 0.52
C CYS A 100 -4.42 -1.23 0.64
N PHE A 101 -3.43 -2.11 0.75
CA PHE A 101 -2.02 -1.81 0.80
C PHE A 101 -1.39 -2.25 -0.51
N ILE A 102 -0.74 -1.35 -1.22
CA ILE A 102 0.00 -1.63 -2.45
C ILE A 102 1.47 -1.36 -2.19
N ASN A 103 2.31 -2.33 -2.51
CA ASN A 103 3.76 -2.18 -2.58
C ASN A 103 4.22 -2.35 -4.03
N SER A 104 4.90 -1.36 -4.61
CA SER A 104 5.36 -1.42 -5.99
C SER A 104 6.85 -1.13 -6.15
N HIS A 105 7.43 -1.70 -7.19
CA HIS A 105 8.77 -1.40 -7.67
C HIS A 105 8.65 -1.05 -9.17
N LEU A 106 8.67 0.25 -9.48
CA LEU A 106 8.45 0.75 -10.85
C LEU A 106 9.75 0.83 -11.64
N ALA A 107 9.64 1.00 -12.96
CA ALA A 107 10.78 1.08 -13.87
C ALA A 107 11.88 2.06 -13.41
N ALA A 108 13.11 1.55 -13.41
CA ALA A 108 14.31 2.31 -13.05
C ALA A 108 14.79 3.19 -14.22
N HIS A 109 15.89 3.90 -14.01
CA HIS A 109 16.51 4.88 -14.93
C HIS A 109 15.79 6.24 -14.99
N GLU A 110 16.56 7.30 -15.16
CA GLU A 110 16.07 8.68 -15.03
C GLU A 110 15.06 9.06 -16.11
N ASP A 111 15.32 8.63 -17.35
CA ASP A 111 14.52 8.98 -18.53
C ASP A 111 13.23 8.15 -18.66
N GLU A 112 13.04 7.11 -17.85
CA GLU A 112 11.90 6.18 -17.93
C GLU A 112 10.65 6.69 -17.18
N CYS A 113 10.41 7.99 -17.16
CA CYS A 113 9.28 8.59 -16.43
C CYS A 113 7.93 8.14 -16.99
N ASP A 114 7.76 8.12 -18.31
CA ASP A 114 6.52 7.66 -18.92
C ASP A 114 6.34 6.13 -18.76
N ARG A 115 7.43 5.37 -18.70
CA ARG A 115 7.35 3.94 -18.37
C ARG A 115 6.88 3.72 -16.92
N ARG A 116 7.33 4.51 -15.95
CA ARG A 116 6.80 4.47 -14.57
C ARG A 116 5.31 4.81 -14.51
N ASN A 117 4.87 5.77 -15.31
CA ASN A 117 3.44 6.09 -15.45
C ASN A 117 2.67 4.88 -16.00
N GLN A 118 3.23 4.19 -17.01
CA GLN A 118 2.63 2.98 -17.57
C GLN A 118 2.58 1.84 -16.55
N ASP A 119 3.68 1.57 -15.83
CA ASP A 119 3.72 0.54 -14.78
C ASP A 119 2.64 0.81 -13.71
N TYR A 120 2.46 2.06 -13.28
CA TYR A 120 1.39 2.45 -12.37
C TYR A 120 -0.01 2.10 -12.91
N ASN A 121 -0.26 2.41 -14.19
CA ASN A 121 -1.55 2.13 -14.83
C ASN A 121 -1.77 0.62 -14.99
N ASP A 122 -0.73 -0.13 -15.37
CA ASP A 122 -0.79 -1.59 -15.49
C ASP A 122 -1.12 -2.24 -14.14
N ILE A 123 -0.49 -1.80 -13.05
CA ILE A 123 -0.80 -2.26 -11.69
C ILE A 123 -2.25 -1.91 -11.30
N CYS A 124 -2.72 -0.69 -11.59
CA CYS A 124 -4.09 -0.28 -11.30
C CYS A 124 -5.13 -1.11 -12.06
N ASN A 125 -4.83 -1.48 -13.30
CA ASN A 125 -5.73 -2.26 -14.16
C ASN A 125 -5.69 -3.76 -13.85
N GLY A 126 -4.51 -4.27 -13.46
CA GLY A 126 -4.27 -5.68 -13.19
C GLY A 126 -4.66 -6.13 -11.79
N ILE A 127 -4.44 -5.31 -10.75
CA ILE A 127 -4.81 -5.70 -9.38
C ILE A 127 -6.33 -5.55 -9.19
N LYS A 128 -7.01 -6.69 -9.13
CA LYS A 128 -8.41 -6.81 -8.75
C LYS A 128 -8.55 -7.96 -7.75
N PHE A 129 -8.99 -7.65 -6.55
CA PHE A 129 -9.13 -8.65 -5.50
C PHE A 129 -10.46 -9.38 -5.67
N GLU A 130 -10.42 -10.58 -6.24
CA GLU A 130 -11.60 -11.41 -6.49
C GLU A 130 -11.94 -12.27 -5.27
N MET A 131 -13.15 -12.10 -4.74
CA MET A 131 -13.69 -12.94 -3.68
C MET A 131 -14.24 -14.25 -4.27
N GLU A 132 -14.38 -15.28 -3.43
CA GLU A 132 -14.98 -16.58 -3.81
C GLU A 132 -16.40 -16.46 -4.40
N ASN A 133 -17.14 -15.42 -4.03
CA ASN A 133 -18.49 -15.16 -4.57
C ASN A 133 -18.50 -14.46 -5.95
N GLY A 134 -17.34 -14.34 -6.59
CA GLY A 134 -17.17 -13.72 -7.91
C GLY A 134 -17.13 -12.18 -7.89
N LYS A 135 -17.23 -11.54 -6.72
CA LYS A 135 -17.11 -10.09 -6.63
C LYS A 135 -15.65 -9.65 -6.64
N ALA A 136 -15.29 -8.79 -7.59
CA ALA A 136 -13.97 -8.20 -7.71
C ALA A 136 -13.92 -6.78 -7.13
N TYR A 137 -12.90 -6.49 -6.33
CA TYR A 137 -12.65 -5.15 -5.78
C TYR A 137 -11.39 -4.55 -6.41
N PRO A 138 -11.50 -3.49 -7.23
CA PRO A 138 -10.32 -2.76 -7.71
C PRO A 138 -9.69 -1.95 -6.57
N ILE A 139 -8.41 -1.58 -6.70
CA ILE A 139 -7.63 -0.85 -5.68
C ILE A 139 -8.42 0.32 -5.07
N ARG A 140 -8.95 1.23 -5.90
CA ARG A 140 -9.62 2.47 -5.47
C ARG A 140 -11.02 2.28 -4.86
N SER A 141 -11.54 1.05 -4.81
CA SER A 141 -12.86 0.77 -4.22
C SER A 141 -12.85 0.66 -2.68
N HIS A 142 -11.68 0.73 -2.06
CA HIS A 142 -11.52 0.59 -0.60
C HIS A 142 -11.66 1.95 0.10
N ASP A 143 -12.11 1.94 1.36
CA ASP A 143 -12.24 3.15 2.18
C ASP A 143 -10.89 3.84 2.39
N VAL A 144 -9.82 3.03 2.55
CA VAL A 144 -8.44 3.49 2.74
C VAL A 144 -7.51 2.71 1.82
N VAL A 145 -6.73 3.42 1.01
CA VAL A 145 -5.66 2.87 0.18
C VAL A 145 -4.34 3.49 0.60
N ILE A 146 -3.34 2.67 0.89
CA ILE A 146 -1.95 3.09 1.10
C ILE A 146 -1.13 2.52 -0.05
N TRP A 147 -0.46 3.38 -0.81
CA TRP A 147 0.44 2.99 -1.90
C TRP A 147 1.87 3.36 -1.51
N MET A 148 2.76 2.37 -1.51
CA MET A 148 4.15 2.55 -1.11
C MET A 148 5.13 1.79 -2.02
N GLY A 149 6.41 2.09 -1.86
CA GLY A 149 7.52 1.32 -2.42
C GLY A 149 8.54 2.18 -3.14
N ASP A 150 9.41 1.53 -3.90
CA ASP A 150 10.34 2.19 -4.82
C ASP A 150 9.59 2.58 -6.11
N LEU A 151 9.06 3.79 -6.11
CA LEU A 151 8.36 4.35 -7.26
C LEU A 151 9.33 4.86 -8.33
N ASN A 152 10.64 4.89 -8.03
CA ASN A 152 11.73 5.20 -8.95
C ASN A 152 11.67 6.54 -9.68
N TYR A 153 10.75 7.45 -9.34
CA TYR A 153 10.74 8.80 -9.87
C TYR A 153 11.96 9.58 -9.38
N ARG A 154 12.52 10.41 -10.27
CA ARG A 154 13.80 11.09 -10.05
C ARG A 154 13.63 12.59 -9.94
N ILE A 155 14.62 13.24 -9.33
CA ILE A 155 14.85 14.67 -9.54
C ILE A 155 15.47 14.82 -10.93
N THR A 156 14.90 15.68 -11.77
CA THR A 156 15.42 15.97 -13.11
C THR A 156 15.69 17.45 -13.29
N GLN A 157 16.24 17.85 -14.44
CA GLN A 157 16.43 19.25 -14.87
C GLN A 157 17.43 20.08 -14.03
N LEU A 158 18.00 19.49 -12.98
CA LEU A 158 19.07 20.08 -12.19
C LEU A 158 20.35 19.25 -12.33
N ASN A 159 21.50 19.91 -12.39
CA ASN A 159 22.78 19.21 -12.31
C ASN A 159 23.02 18.70 -10.88
N ARG A 160 23.89 17.69 -10.77
CA ARG A 160 24.23 17.05 -9.48
C ARG A 160 24.69 18.07 -8.45
N GLU A 161 25.57 19.00 -8.81
CA GLU A 161 26.13 20.01 -7.90
C GLU A 161 25.03 20.87 -7.23
N THR A 162 24.06 21.34 -8.02
CA THR A 162 22.93 22.14 -7.53
C THR A 162 22.04 21.32 -6.59
N VAL A 163 21.81 20.05 -6.90
CA VAL A 163 21.06 19.13 -6.03
C VAL A 163 21.78 18.98 -4.68
N PHE A 164 23.10 18.75 -4.69
CA PHE A 164 23.89 18.66 -3.46
C PHE A 164 23.87 19.95 -2.63
N GLU A 165 24.00 21.12 -3.27
CA GLU A 165 23.91 22.42 -2.58
C GLU A 165 22.56 22.58 -1.86
N LYS A 166 21.46 22.24 -2.56
CA LYS A 166 20.10 22.30 -1.99
C LYS A 166 19.92 21.30 -0.85
N ILE A 167 20.44 20.07 -0.97
CA ILE A 167 20.41 19.07 0.11
C ILE A 167 21.20 19.56 1.33
N LYS A 168 22.43 20.05 1.14
CA LYS A 168 23.28 20.58 2.21
C LYS A 168 22.61 21.74 2.95
N SER A 169 21.89 22.59 2.20
CA SER A 169 21.15 23.73 2.73
C SER A 169 19.74 23.38 3.23
N ARG A 170 19.36 22.09 3.24
CA ARG A 170 18.01 21.59 3.60
C ARG A 170 16.86 22.27 2.84
N ARG A 171 17.11 22.73 1.61
CA ARG A 171 16.11 23.39 0.75
C ARG A 171 15.27 22.38 -0.05
N TYR A 172 14.70 21.38 0.64
CA TYR A 172 13.99 20.25 0.01
C TYR A 172 12.74 20.69 -0.76
N ARG A 173 11.97 21.66 -0.26
CA ARG A 173 10.78 22.18 -0.96
C ARG A 173 11.11 22.68 -2.37
N SER A 174 12.18 23.46 -2.51
CA SER A 174 12.63 23.95 -3.82
C SER A 174 13.19 22.84 -4.73
N LEU A 175 13.59 21.71 -4.16
CA LEU A 175 14.11 20.57 -4.90
C LEU A 175 12.96 19.68 -5.38
N LEU A 176 11.89 19.57 -4.59
CA LEU A 176 10.65 18.84 -4.91
C LEU A 176 9.88 19.45 -6.10
N GLU A 177 10.11 20.71 -6.45
CA GLU A 177 9.61 21.31 -7.70
C GLU A 177 10.10 20.56 -8.96
N TYR A 178 11.21 19.85 -8.83
CA TYR A 178 11.86 19.08 -9.90
C TYR A 178 11.68 17.56 -9.75
N ASP A 179 10.87 17.13 -8.78
CA ASP A 179 10.54 15.72 -8.55
C ASP A 179 9.52 15.24 -9.57
N GLN A 180 9.89 14.24 -10.38
CA GLN A 180 9.03 13.74 -11.43
C GLN A 180 7.68 13.24 -10.88
N LEU A 181 7.63 12.57 -9.73
CA LEU A 181 6.37 12.03 -9.20
C LEU A 181 5.37 13.16 -8.93
N LEU A 182 5.80 14.20 -8.21
CA LEU A 182 4.93 15.34 -7.91
C LEU A 182 4.46 16.05 -9.18
N GLN A 183 5.34 16.18 -10.18
CA GLN A 183 4.97 16.73 -11.49
C GLN A 183 3.92 15.84 -12.20
N GLN A 184 4.09 14.52 -12.21
CA GLN A 184 3.14 13.60 -12.86
C GLN A 184 1.79 13.54 -12.12
N ILE A 185 1.79 13.66 -10.78
CA ILE A 185 0.56 13.80 -9.98
C ILE A 185 -0.15 15.11 -10.33
N GLN A 186 0.58 16.22 -10.40
CA GLN A 186 0.01 17.53 -10.74
C GLN A 186 -0.60 17.54 -12.15
N LEU A 187 0.03 16.85 -13.10
CA LEU A 187 -0.51 16.63 -14.45
C LEU A 187 -1.68 15.64 -14.50
N GLY A 188 -2.01 14.99 -13.37
CA GLY A 188 -3.11 14.03 -13.28
C GLY A 188 -2.84 12.69 -13.97
N LYS A 189 -1.58 12.39 -14.31
CA LYS A 189 -1.18 11.17 -15.03
C LYS A 189 -1.13 9.94 -14.13
N VAL A 190 -0.78 10.12 -12.85
CA VAL A 190 -0.66 9.04 -11.87
C VAL A 190 -1.19 9.48 -10.51
N LEU A 191 -1.57 8.50 -9.68
CA LEU A 191 -1.91 8.69 -8.25
C LEU A 191 -2.88 9.86 -8.00
N LYS A 192 -3.82 10.08 -8.93
CA LYS A 192 -4.77 11.19 -8.84
C LYS A 192 -5.59 11.11 -7.55
N HIS A 193 -5.66 12.23 -6.83
CA HIS A 193 -6.32 12.38 -5.52
C HIS A 193 -5.64 11.65 -4.34
N TYR A 194 -4.52 10.96 -4.56
CA TYR A 194 -3.71 10.52 -3.44
C TYR A 194 -3.04 11.73 -2.78
N VAL A 195 -2.82 11.61 -1.48
CA VAL A 195 -2.15 12.59 -0.66
C VAL A 195 -0.80 12.01 -0.24
N GLU A 196 0.22 12.86 -0.26
CA GLU A 196 1.54 12.56 0.28
C GLU A 196 1.89 13.62 1.33
N GLY A 197 2.55 13.18 2.41
CA GLY A 197 3.00 14.06 3.47
C GLY A 197 4.12 14.97 3.03
N GLY A 198 4.30 16.08 3.73
CA GLY A 198 5.44 16.96 3.48
C GLY A 198 6.75 16.20 3.66
N ILE A 199 7.61 16.22 2.63
CA ILE A 199 8.93 15.59 2.67
C ILE A 199 9.92 16.59 3.30
N ASP A 200 10.37 16.27 4.52
CA ASP A 200 11.35 17.03 5.30
C ASP A 200 12.67 16.27 5.52
N PHE A 201 12.84 15.13 4.84
CA PHE A 201 14.01 14.27 4.88
C PHE A 201 14.80 14.29 3.56
N LYS A 202 16.09 13.94 3.63
CA LYS A 202 16.99 13.90 2.47
C LYS A 202 16.51 12.88 1.41
N PRO A 203 16.85 13.05 0.12
CA PRO A 203 16.68 12.01 -0.90
C PRO A 203 17.23 10.65 -0.45
N THR A 204 16.46 9.59 -0.69
CA THR A 204 16.68 8.25 -0.13
C THR A 204 17.48 7.34 -1.03
N TYR A 205 17.78 7.78 -2.25
CA TYR A 205 18.60 7.11 -3.25
C TYR A 205 19.57 8.12 -3.88
N LYS A 206 20.77 7.77 -4.36
CA LYS A 206 21.50 6.50 -4.25
C LYS A 206 22.69 6.67 -3.32
N PHE A 207 22.90 5.76 -2.39
CA PHE A 207 24.01 5.75 -1.45
C PHE A 207 25.07 4.69 -1.78
N ASP A 208 26.30 4.91 -1.33
CA ASP A 208 27.30 3.84 -1.27
C ASP A 208 26.94 2.90 -0.11
N ILE A 209 26.78 1.61 -0.41
CA ILE A 209 26.37 0.58 0.56
C ILE A 209 27.32 0.59 1.77
N GLY A 210 26.74 0.53 2.97
CA GLY A 210 27.47 0.61 4.23
C GLY A 210 27.72 2.03 4.74
N THR A 211 27.32 3.08 4.01
CA THR A 211 27.63 4.48 4.36
C THR A 211 26.39 5.40 4.34
N ASP A 212 26.57 6.67 4.72
CA ASP A 212 25.62 7.79 4.45
C ASP A 212 26.12 8.72 3.32
N ASN A 213 27.09 8.26 2.53
CA ASN A 213 27.58 9.00 1.36
C ASN A 213 26.72 8.68 0.15
N TYR A 214 26.35 9.72 -0.60
CA TYR A 214 25.71 9.55 -1.90
C TYR A 214 26.69 9.00 -2.94
N ASP A 215 26.16 8.29 -3.93
CA ASP A 215 26.87 7.51 -4.96
C ASP A 215 28.17 8.14 -5.44
N THR A 216 29.30 7.55 -5.06
CA THR A 216 30.65 7.94 -5.50
C THR A 216 31.14 7.14 -6.70
N SER A 217 30.33 6.23 -7.23
CA SER A 217 30.68 5.44 -8.42
C SER A 217 30.83 6.35 -9.66
N PRO A 218 31.46 5.86 -10.74
CA PRO A 218 31.57 6.60 -12.00
C PRO A 218 30.22 7.00 -12.61
N LYS A 219 29.11 6.36 -12.20
CA LYS A 219 27.75 6.69 -12.68
C LYS A 219 27.19 7.97 -12.06
N GLN A 220 27.71 8.38 -10.90
CA GLN A 220 27.36 9.61 -10.18
C GLN A 220 25.86 9.94 -10.20
N LYS A 221 25.01 8.99 -9.80
CA LYS A 221 23.54 9.13 -9.83
C LYS A 221 23.04 10.29 -8.98
N ILE A 222 22.28 11.20 -9.59
CA ILE A 222 21.66 12.33 -8.89
C ILE A 222 20.78 11.80 -7.75
N PRO A 223 20.97 12.28 -6.50
CA PRO A 223 20.12 11.87 -5.40
C PRO A 223 18.64 12.13 -5.68
N SER A 224 17.76 11.19 -5.36
CA SER A 224 16.31 11.24 -5.66
C SER A 224 15.46 10.62 -4.54
N TRP A 225 14.20 11.05 -4.43
CA TRP A 225 13.20 10.43 -3.55
C TRP A 225 12.45 9.33 -4.31
N CYS A 226 13.13 8.20 -4.48
CA CYS A 226 12.56 7.02 -5.13
C CYS A 226 11.51 6.32 -4.25
N ASP A 227 11.74 6.31 -2.93
CA ASP A 227 10.95 5.55 -1.97
C ASP A 227 9.82 6.42 -1.37
N ARG A 228 8.57 6.11 -1.70
CA ARG A 228 7.41 6.99 -1.44
C ARG A 228 6.27 6.28 -0.73
N ILE A 229 5.47 7.03 0.02
CA ILE A 229 4.27 6.52 0.69
C ILE A 229 3.15 7.55 0.54
N LEU A 230 2.13 7.18 -0.23
CA LEU A 230 0.96 7.99 -0.51
C LEU A 230 -0.30 7.27 -0.03
N TYR A 231 -1.38 8.03 0.19
CA TYR A 231 -2.64 7.46 0.64
C TYR A 231 -3.86 8.10 0.00
N LEU A 232 -4.97 7.36 -0.03
CA LEU A 232 -6.29 7.82 -0.44
C LEU A 232 -7.30 7.37 0.62
N GLY A 233 -8.07 8.30 1.17
CA GLY A 233 -9.14 7.99 2.13
C GLY A 233 -9.51 9.21 2.98
N ARG A 234 -10.81 9.46 3.17
CA ARG A 234 -11.30 10.68 3.87
C ARG A 234 -11.00 10.70 5.36
N ASN A 235 -10.98 9.53 6.00
CA ASN A 235 -10.77 9.39 7.44
C ASN A 235 -9.38 8.84 7.77
N CYS A 236 -8.39 9.16 6.93
CA CYS A 236 -7.00 8.78 7.08
C CYS A 236 -6.17 10.05 7.20
N LYS A 237 -5.41 10.18 8.28
CA LYS A 237 -4.53 11.31 8.53
C LYS A 237 -3.10 10.81 8.71
N GLN A 238 -2.19 11.32 7.89
CA GLN A 238 -0.77 11.06 8.07
C GLN A 238 -0.22 11.90 9.22
N LEU A 239 0.40 11.25 10.21
CA LEU A 239 0.97 11.89 11.39
C LEU A 239 2.48 12.07 11.28
N VAL A 240 3.17 11.08 10.72
CA VAL A 240 4.63 11.07 10.59
C VAL A 240 4.99 10.57 9.21
N TYR A 241 5.97 11.19 8.58
CA TYR A 241 6.58 10.72 7.34
C TYR A 241 8.08 11.00 7.37
N ARG A 242 8.93 9.98 7.31
CA ARG A 242 10.38 10.11 7.54
C ARG A 242 11.19 9.01 6.87
N SER A 243 12.47 9.27 6.62
CA SER A 243 13.48 8.26 6.28
C SER A 243 14.38 7.90 7.47
N HIS A 244 15.04 6.75 7.38
CA HIS A 244 15.89 6.17 8.43
C HIS A 244 17.36 6.10 7.99
N GLY A 245 18.06 7.24 8.03
CA GLY A 245 19.43 7.38 7.51
C GLY A 245 20.50 6.51 8.19
N LEU A 246 20.26 6.08 9.44
CA LEU A 246 21.17 5.22 10.20
C LEU A 246 21.23 3.78 9.66
N ILE A 247 20.27 3.37 8.84
CA ILE A 247 20.27 2.05 8.21
C ILE A 247 21.04 2.16 6.90
N THR A 248 22.16 1.44 6.80
CA THR A 248 23.12 1.54 5.68
C THR A 248 23.27 0.23 4.89
N LEU A 249 22.38 -0.74 5.12
CA LEU A 249 22.46 -2.08 4.52
C LEU A 249 22.23 -2.10 2.99
N SER A 250 21.66 -1.02 2.45
CA SER A 250 21.29 -0.87 1.04
C SER A 250 21.81 0.49 0.53
N ASP A 251 21.81 0.65 -0.78
CA ASP A 251 21.97 1.94 -1.46
C ASP A 251 20.71 2.81 -1.40
N HIS A 252 19.63 2.29 -0.81
CA HIS A 252 18.43 3.03 -0.41
C HIS A 252 18.36 3.20 1.12
N LYS A 253 17.67 4.27 1.56
CA LYS A 253 17.32 4.50 2.97
C LYS A 253 15.85 4.13 3.21
N PRO A 254 15.51 3.29 4.20
CA PRO A 254 14.13 2.93 4.48
C PRO A 254 13.27 4.15 4.80
N VAL A 255 12.01 4.12 4.37
CA VAL A 255 11.00 5.15 4.61
C VAL A 255 9.85 4.58 5.42
N SER A 256 9.34 5.35 6.37
CA SER A 256 8.18 4.97 7.18
C SER A 256 7.17 6.10 7.25
N SER A 257 5.89 5.72 7.37
CA SER A 257 4.80 6.63 7.64
C SER A 257 3.93 6.10 8.77
N LEU A 258 3.45 6.99 9.65
CA LEU A 258 2.45 6.68 10.68
C LEU A 258 1.13 7.35 10.29
N PHE A 259 0.05 6.57 10.32
CA PHE A 259 -1.29 7.04 10.00
C PHE A 259 -2.23 6.86 11.19
N GLU A 260 -3.07 7.85 11.43
CA GLU A 260 -4.28 7.72 12.23
C GLU A 260 -5.46 7.50 11.29
N VAL A 261 -6.18 6.40 11.48
CA VAL A 261 -7.30 6.02 10.61
C VAL A 261 -8.52 5.73 11.46
N GLN A 262 -9.63 6.40 11.17
CA GLN A 262 -10.89 6.09 11.84
C GLN A 262 -11.53 4.85 11.22
N VAL A 263 -11.89 3.90 12.07
CA VAL A 263 -12.46 2.61 11.68
C VAL A 263 -13.91 2.52 12.13
N LYS A 264 -14.77 2.00 11.25
CA LYS A 264 -16.19 1.77 11.51
C LYS A 264 -16.34 0.48 12.33
N VAL A 265 -16.73 0.60 13.59
CA VAL A 265 -16.97 -0.54 14.50
C VAL A 265 -18.47 -0.64 14.77
N VAL A 266 -19.01 -1.86 14.77
CA VAL A 266 -20.43 -2.11 15.05
C VAL A 266 -20.65 -2.15 16.56
N ASP A 267 -21.66 -1.44 17.03
CA ASP A 267 -22.19 -1.57 18.39
C ASP A 267 -23.13 -2.77 18.43
N GLU A 268 -22.68 -3.89 18.99
CA GLU A 268 -23.41 -5.16 19.00
C GLU A 268 -24.72 -5.10 19.79
N ALA A 269 -24.83 -4.21 20.79
CA ALA A 269 -26.07 -4.05 21.54
C ALA A 269 -27.13 -3.35 20.68
N LYS A 270 -26.75 -2.25 20.03
CA LYS A 270 -27.64 -1.53 19.10
C LYS A 270 -27.95 -2.36 17.86
N TYR A 271 -26.99 -3.09 17.32
CA TYR A 271 -27.21 -3.96 16.18
C TYR A 271 -28.29 -5.00 16.48
N ARG A 272 -28.23 -5.67 17.65
CA ARG A 272 -29.26 -6.62 18.08
C ARG A 272 -30.61 -5.95 18.27
N GLN A 273 -30.65 -4.78 18.92
CA GLN A 273 -31.90 -4.04 19.09
C GLN A 273 -32.57 -3.71 17.75
N VAL A 274 -31.81 -3.18 16.79
CA VAL A 274 -32.31 -2.87 15.44
C VAL A 274 -32.75 -4.15 14.73
N LEU A 275 -31.98 -5.23 14.80
CA LEU A 275 -32.34 -6.51 14.18
C LEU A 275 -33.66 -7.07 14.73
N GLU A 276 -33.87 -7.01 16.04
CA GLU A 276 -35.10 -7.46 16.70
C GLU A 276 -36.30 -6.57 16.35
N GLU A 277 -36.10 -5.28 16.14
CA GLU A 277 -37.14 -4.35 15.70
C GLU A 277 -37.54 -4.60 14.25
N GLU A 278 -36.56 -4.71 13.34
CA GLU A 278 -36.80 -5.01 11.92
C GLU A 278 -37.47 -6.37 11.73
N THR A 279 -37.05 -7.40 12.49
CA THR A 279 -37.69 -8.72 12.43
C THR A 279 -39.16 -8.65 12.86
N ARG A 280 -39.48 -7.89 13.91
CA ARG A 280 -40.86 -7.68 14.36
C ARG A 280 -41.70 -6.92 13.33
N ASN A 281 -41.12 -5.93 12.65
CA ASN A 281 -41.80 -5.18 11.60
C ASN A 281 -42.09 -6.09 10.39
N LEU A 282 -41.13 -6.90 9.96
CA LEU A 282 -41.31 -7.91 8.91
C LEU A 282 -42.41 -8.91 9.26
N ASP A 283 -42.40 -9.46 10.48
CA ASP A 283 -43.44 -10.40 10.94
C ASP A 283 -44.83 -9.75 10.93
N ARG A 284 -44.90 -8.46 11.30
CA ARG A 284 -46.15 -7.69 11.24
C ARG A 284 -46.63 -7.50 9.79
N GLU A 285 -45.76 -7.09 8.88
CA GLU A 285 -46.09 -6.89 7.47
C GLU A 285 -46.56 -8.18 6.80
N VAL A 286 -45.88 -9.30 7.08
CA VAL A 286 -46.28 -10.62 6.59
C VAL A 286 -47.67 -10.99 7.12
N ASN A 287 -47.92 -10.80 8.42
CA ASN A 287 -49.23 -11.08 9.01
C ASN A 287 -50.34 -10.19 8.45
N GLU A 288 -50.07 -8.91 8.21
CA GLU A 288 -51.02 -7.98 7.57
C GLU A 288 -51.29 -8.35 6.10
N SER A 289 -50.34 -8.99 5.44
CA SER A 289 -50.44 -9.43 4.03
C SER A 289 -51.12 -10.81 3.86
N LEU A 290 -51.40 -11.54 4.94
CA LEU A 290 -52.10 -12.83 4.87
C LEU A 290 -53.58 -12.63 4.49
N PRO A 291 -54.08 -13.28 3.42
CA PRO A 291 -55.46 -13.13 3.00
C PRO A 291 -56.42 -13.64 4.08
N ARG A 292 -57.31 -12.77 4.56
CA ARG A 292 -58.36 -13.13 5.51
C ARG A 292 -59.57 -13.68 4.75
N LEU A 293 -59.75 -14.99 4.79
CA LEU A 293 -61.00 -15.64 4.38
C LEU A 293 -62.04 -15.44 5.49
N THR A 294 -63.10 -14.70 5.18
CA THR A 294 -64.25 -14.54 6.08
C THR A 294 -65.39 -15.36 5.49
N ILE A 295 -65.93 -16.31 6.25
CA ILE A 295 -67.11 -17.07 5.83
C ILE A 295 -68.32 -16.13 5.96
N SER A 296 -68.90 -15.77 4.82
CA SER A 296 -70.15 -15.03 4.75
C SER A 296 -71.28 -15.92 5.29
N THR A 297 -71.77 -15.64 6.49
CA THR A 297 -73.05 -16.17 7.00
C THR A 297 -74.21 -15.37 6.41
N ASN A 298 -74.35 -15.40 5.09
CA ASN A 298 -75.62 -15.06 4.45
C ASN A 298 -76.28 -16.40 4.12
N GLU A 299 -76.98 -16.94 5.11
CA GLU A 299 -78.12 -17.79 4.81
C GLU A 299 -79.30 -16.86 4.52
N GLU A 300 -79.86 -17.03 3.31
CA GLU A 300 -81.11 -16.47 2.76
C GLU A 300 -81.11 -15.05 2.17
#